data_AF-A0A3D1PAS5-F1
#
_entry.id   AF-A0A3D1PAS5-F1
#
_cell.length_a   1.000
_cell.length_b   1.000
_cell.length_c   1.000
_cell.angle_alpha   90.00
_cell.angle_beta   90.00
_cell.angle_gamma   90.00
#
_symmetry.space_group_name_H-M   'P 1'
#
loop_
_entity.id
_entity.type
_entity.pdbx_description
1 polymer ?
#
loop_
_entity_poly.entity_id
_entity_poly.type
_entity_poly.pdbx_seq_one_letter_code
_entity_poly.pdbx_strand_id
1 'polypeptide(L)'
;MLLLADQAHQDEAIASILMVEESTVHRTHQRYVEEGVELALSERSRKGTEKKLTAPAEACLIATACSSPPSGPESWTMQLLADK
;
A
#
# COMPACT_ATOMS: atom_id res chain seq x y z
N MET A 1 14.98 14.20 4.32
CA MET A 1 15.98 13.67 5.27
C MET A 1 17.38 13.64 4.68
N LEU A 2 17.64 12.99 3.54
CA LEU A 2 19.00 12.92 2.96
C LEU A 2 19.64 14.29 2.69
N LEU A 3 18.88 15.27 2.20
CA LEU A 3 19.37 16.65 2.04
C LEU A 3 19.75 17.31 3.38
N LEU A 4 19.01 17.03 4.46
CA LEU A 4 19.31 17.58 5.78
C LEU A 4 20.55 16.90 6.39
N ALA A 5 20.73 15.60 6.14
CA ALA A 5 21.92 14.85 6.50
C ALA A 5 23.17 15.33 5.76
N ASP A 6 23.05 15.66 4.46
CA ASP A 6 24.11 16.29 3.67
C ASP A 6 24.51 17.67 4.25
N GLN A 7 23.54 18.40 4.80
CA GLN A 7 23.77 19.64 5.56
C GLN A 7 24.25 19.39 7.01
N ALA A 8 24.73 18.19 7.33
CA ALA A 8 25.26 17.78 8.63
C ALA A 8 24.29 17.89 9.83
N HIS A 9 22.98 17.86 9.60
CA HIS A 9 22.01 17.75 10.70
C HIS A 9 22.09 16.36 11.34
N GLN A 10 21.89 16.31 12.67
CA GLN A 10 21.79 15.05 13.42
C GLN A 10 20.42 14.40 13.21
N ASP A 11 20.33 13.07 13.34
CA ASP A 11 19.10 12.30 13.08
C ASP A 11 17.90 12.79 13.92
N GLU A 12 18.11 13.14 15.20
CA GLU A 12 17.08 13.75 16.07
C GLU A 12 16.54 15.08 15.53
N ALA A 13 17.42 15.94 15.01
CA ALA A 13 17.04 17.20 14.42
C ALA A 13 16.28 16.99 13.10
N ILE A 14 16.73 16.05 12.27
CA ILE A 14 16.05 15.66 11.03
C ILE A 14 14.64 15.12 11.31
N ALA A 15 14.52 14.25 12.31
CA ALA A 15 13.26 13.67 12.76
C ALA A 15 12.28 14.77 13.20
N SER A 16 12.76 15.72 14.00
CA SER A 16 11.99 16.88 14.46
C SER A 16 11.53 17.79 13.32
N ILE A 17 12.43 18.14 12.38
CA ILE A 17 12.12 19.00 11.21
C ILE A 17 11.05 18.36 10.31
N LEU A 18 11.12 17.04 10.14
CA LEU A 18 10.23 16.30 9.24
C LEU A 18 8.99 15.72 9.94
N MET A 19 8.85 15.91 11.25
CA MET A 19 7.78 15.35 12.08
C MET A 19 7.65 13.82 11.92
N VAL A 20 8.79 13.14 11.92
CA VAL A 20 8.87 11.66 11.87
C VAL A 20 9.62 11.14 13.08
N GLU A 21 9.46 9.86 13.35
CA GLU A 21 10.30 9.16 14.33
C GLU A 21 11.73 8.99 13.81
N GLU A 22 12.70 9.03 14.73
CA GLU A 22 14.13 8.85 14.43
C GLU A 22 14.41 7.52 13.71
N SER A 23 13.64 6.48 14.05
CA SER A 23 13.70 5.17 13.38
C SER A 23 13.45 5.24 11.86
N THR A 24 12.66 6.21 11.39
CA THR A 24 12.41 6.42 9.95
C THR A 24 13.62 7.04 9.25
N VAL A 25 14.29 7.97 9.93
CA VAL A 25 15.54 8.60 9.47
C VAL A 25 16.61 7.52 9.35
N HIS A 26 16.83 6.76 10.43
CA HIS A 26 17.80 5.66 10.49
C HIS A 26 17.60 4.64 9.36
N ARG A 27 16.38 4.13 9.18
CA ARG A 27 16.07 3.15 8.11
C ARG A 27 16.35 3.70 6.72
N THR A 28 16.08 4.97 6.48
CA THR A 28 16.32 5.58 5.16
C THR A 28 17.80 5.86 4.93
N HIS A 29 18.55 6.27 5.96
CA HIS A 29 20.01 6.40 5.90
C HIS A 29 20.67 5.04 5.64
N GLN A 30 20.23 4.00 6.34
CA GLN A 30 20.70 2.63 6.12
C GLN A 30 20.46 2.20 4.67
N ARG A 31 19.22 2.32 4.15
CA ARG A 31 18.93 2.00 2.74
C ARG A 31 19.78 2.82 1.77
N TYR A 32 20.04 4.09 2.05
CA TYR A 32 20.89 4.92 1.19
C TYR A 32 22.33 4.39 1.10
N VAL A 33 22.91 3.99 2.23
CA VAL A 33 24.28 3.44 2.27
C VAL A 33 24.35 2.04 1.64
N GLU A 34 23.35 1.19 1.89
CA GLU A 34 23.35 -0.21 1.46
C GLU A 34 22.88 -0.40 0.01
N GLU A 35 21.93 0.41 -0.45
CA GLU A 35 21.19 0.19 -1.70
C GLU A 35 21.23 1.41 -2.65
N GLY A 36 21.75 2.55 -2.21
CA GLY A 36 21.83 3.79 -2.99
C GLY A 36 20.56 4.64 -2.97
N VAL A 37 20.64 5.83 -3.57
CA VAL A 37 19.59 6.86 -3.49
C VAL A 37 18.24 6.43 -4.07
N GLU A 38 18.25 5.75 -5.21
CA GLU A 38 17.01 5.33 -5.88
C GLU A 38 16.20 4.36 -5.02
N LEU A 39 16.86 3.36 -4.42
CA LEU A 39 16.20 2.38 -3.55
C LEU A 39 15.90 2.94 -2.16
N ALA A 40 16.67 3.93 -1.70
CA ALA A 40 16.37 4.63 -0.45
C ALA A 40 15.11 5.48 -0.53
N LEU A 41 14.80 6.07 -1.69
CA LEU A 41 13.69 7.00 -1.85
C LEU A 41 12.46 6.40 -2.55
N SER A 42 12.60 5.21 -3.15
CA SER A 42 11.51 4.51 -3.84
C SER A 42 10.95 3.35 -3.03
N GLU A 43 9.66 3.08 -3.20
CA GLU A 43 9.04 1.85 -2.71
C GLU A 43 9.48 0.66 -3.56
N ARG A 44 9.76 -0.49 -2.92
CA ARG A 44 10.05 -1.72 -3.65
C ARG A 44 8.82 -2.23 -4.38
N SER A 45 9.01 -2.85 -5.53
CA SER A 45 7.93 -3.52 -6.25
C SER A 45 7.23 -4.54 -5.33
N ARG A 46 5.92 -4.35 -5.13
CA ARG A 46 5.09 -5.29 -4.38
C ARG A 46 4.51 -6.28 -5.37
N LYS A 47 4.93 -7.55 -5.28
CA LYS A 47 4.24 -8.64 -5.98
C LYS A 47 2.86 -8.79 -5.33
N GLY A 48 1.85 -8.17 -5.94
CA GLY A 48 0.46 -8.33 -5.50
C GLY A 48 0.06 -9.80 -5.48
N THR A 49 -0.92 -10.15 -4.65
CA THR A 49 -1.48 -11.50 -4.64
C THR A 49 -2.02 -11.85 -6.02
N GLU A 50 -1.84 -13.10 -6.45
CA GLU A 50 -2.44 -13.59 -7.69
C GLU A 50 -3.95 -13.42 -7.68
N LYS A 51 -4.51 -13.07 -8.84
CA LYS A 51 -5.96 -12.93 -8.99
C LYS A 51 -6.62 -14.28 -8.67
N LYS A 52 -7.52 -14.28 -7.69
CA LYS A 52 -8.26 -15.49 -7.28
C LYS A 52 -9.40 -15.85 -8.23
N LEU A 53 -9.90 -14.87 -8.98
CA LEU A 53 -11.00 -15.06 -9.92
C LEU A 53 -10.46 -15.17 -11.34
N THR A 54 -10.99 -16.14 -12.09
CA THR A 54 -10.81 -16.23 -13.53
C THR A 54 -11.70 -15.19 -14.23
N ALA A 55 -11.40 -14.86 -15.48
CA ALA A 55 -12.20 -13.88 -16.24
C ALA A 55 -13.71 -14.22 -16.30
N PRO A 56 -14.13 -15.50 -16.48
CA PRO A 56 -15.55 -15.85 -16.42
C PRO A 56 -16.17 -15.62 -15.03
N ALA A 57 -15.45 -15.94 -13.96
CA ALA A 57 -15.93 -15.74 -12.59
C ALA A 57 -16.07 -14.25 -12.26
N GLU A 58 -15.13 -13.42 -12.72
CA GLU A 58 -15.19 -11.96 -12.60
C GLU A 58 -16.38 -11.38 -13.36
N ALA A 59 -16.64 -11.83 -14.60
CA ALA A 59 -17.80 -11.41 -15.38
C ALA A 59 -19.13 -11.78 -14.70
N CYS A 60 -19.21 -12.98 -14.10
CA CYS A 60 -20.37 -13.42 -13.32
C CYS A 60 -20.59 -12.54 -12.08
N LEU A 61 -19.52 -12.23 -11.34
CA LEU A 61 -19.57 -11.34 -10.17
C LEU A 61 -20.05 -9.94 -10.55
N ILE A 62 -19.54 -9.37 -11.64
CA ILE A 62 -19.94 -8.05 -12.14
C ILE A 62 -21.41 -8.06 -12.54
N ALA A 63 -21.86 -9.03 -13.34
CA ALA A 63 -23.26 -9.14 -13.75
C ALA A 63 -24.20 -9.26 -12.55
N THR A 64 -23.80 -10.04 -11.54
CA THR A 64 -24.54 -10.20 -10.29
C THR A 64 -24.63 -8.88 -9.52
N ALA A 65 -23.49 -8.21 -9.30
CA ALA A 65 -23.44 -6.94 -8.58
C ALA A 65 -24.22 -5.81 -9.28
N CYS A 66 -24.32 -5.83 -10.61
CA CYS A 66 -25.12 -4.88 -11.39
C CYS A 66 -26.63 -5.20 -11.40
N SER A 67 -27.06 -6.34 -10.87
CA SER A 67 -28.47 -6.72 -10.76
C SER A 67 -29.07 -6.31 -9.41
N SER A 68 -30.39 -6.34 -9.27
CA SER A 68 -31.04 -6.08 -7.97
C SER A 68 -30.83 -7.26 -7.01
N PRO A 69 -30.39 -7.02 -5.77
CA PRO A 69 -30.28 -8.07 -4.77
C PRO A 69 -31.67 -8.65 -4.44
N PRO A 70 -31.77 -9.94 -4.07
CA PRO A 70 -33.04 -10.55 -3.66
C PRO A 70 -33.57 -9.87 -2.39
N SER A 71 -34.90 -9.80 -2.23
CA SER A 71 -35.59 -8.92 -1.29
C SER A 71 -35.01 -8.95 0.14
N GLY A 72 -34.65 -7.78 0.66
CA GLY A 72 -34.20 -7.61 2.04
C GLY A 72 -33.19 -6.46 2.16
N PRO A 73 -31.98 -6.59 1.60
CA PRO A 73 -30.97 -5.53 1.65
C PRO A 73 -31.02 -4.60 0.42
N GLU A 74 -30.68 -3.33 0.62
CA GLU A 74 -30.56 -2.31 -0.44
C GLU A 74 -29.35 -2.55 -1.36
N SER A 75 -28.44 -3.46 -1.01
CA SER A 75 -27.22 -3.76 -1.76
C SER A 75 -26.78 -5.23 -1.59
N TRP A 76 -25.92 -5.70 -2.50
CA TRP A 76 -25.28 -7.02 -2.42
C TRP A 76 -24.32 -7.08 -1.23
N THR A 77 -24.55 -8.02 -0.31
CA THR A 77 -23.58 -8.34 0.74
C THR A 77 -22.62 -9.43 0.26
N MET A 78 -21.42 -9.51 0.86
CA MET A 78 -20.46 -10.58 0.53
C MET A 78 -21.04 -11.98 0.75
N GLN A 79 -21.92 -12.16 1.75
CA GLN A 79 -22.58 -13.44 1.99
C GLN A 79 -23.59 -13.78 0.88
N LEU A 80 -24.39 -12.80 0.42
CA LEU A 80 -25.33 -13.01 -0.68
C LEU A 80 -24.62 -13.35 -2.00
N LEU A 81 -23.40 -12.81 -2.21
CA LEU A 81 -22.55 -13.18 -3.35
C LEU A 81 -21.95 -14.58 -3.19
N ALA A 82 -21.68 -15.02 -1.96
CA ALA A 82 -21.13 -16.36 -1.70
C ALA A 82 -22.19 -17.47 -1.76
N ASP A 83 -23.44 -17.15 -1.43
CA ASP A 83 -24.58 -18.07 -1.48
C ASP A 83 -25.18 -18.22 -2.90
N LYS A 84 -24.59 -17.54 -3.90
CA LYS A 84 -24.95 -17.61 -5.32
C LYS A 84 -23.91 -18.36 -6.13
#